data_AF-A0A9E1HIT4-F1
#
_entry.id   AF-A0A9E1HIT4-F1
#
_cell.length_a   1.000
_cell.length_b   1.000
_cell.length_c   1.000
_cell.angle_alpha   90.00
_cell.angle_beta   90.00
_cell.angle_gamma   90.00
#
_symmetry.space_group_name_H-M   'P 1'
#
loop_
_entity.id
_entity.type
_entity.pdbx_description
1 polymer ?
#
loop_
_entity_poly.entity_id
_entity_poly.type
_entity_poly.pdbx_seq_one_letter_code
_entity_poly.pdbx_strand_id
1 'polypeptide(L)'
;MKKRQGFTLIELLAVIVILAVIALIATPLIMGTITKAKKNAFKDTAYGILKAGEKYTAEILLKSENTYEGETITLPNHDKLDYKGQDPIGGQMIISKQGDISLVIYNNSWCVIKKSSDKDAKVEKYNKNTCKIDGNQTNTLAQTIINKNTNGNQEGLFTDDFGNIRYRGSNSEVKNYVTFNNEVWRIVGIFDGKVKLIRNDSVREMKWSDTNTNHWNTSSLKTYLNGEYYNSLSQTSKSQIEASTFYLGGHTQADGMYARTMYEKERGTTVYSGNPTTTIQNIGLMYPSDYGYAARSSCSKDLLNYHRDINCSTDGNWLFTGTYQWLQTPRSDNGAYVFLVFTYGIINGENYVADYHAVRPVVHLKSSVGITGGDGTSAKPYIIG
;
A
#
# COMPACT_ATOMS: atom_id res chain seq x y z
N MET A 1 80.59 -45.55 -12.27
CA MET A 1 79.51 -45.06 -11.36
C MET A 1 79.12 -43.64 -11.77
N LYS A 2 77.90 -43.41 -12.28
CA LYS A 2 77.41 -42.06 -12.57
C LYS A 2 77.09 -41.36 -11.23
N LYS A 3 77.82 -40.28 -10.90
CA LYS A 3 77.48 -39.37 -9.79
C LYS A 3 76.09 -38.78 -10.06
N ARG A 4 75.08 -39.18 -9.29
CA ARG A 4 73.81 -38.46 -9.23
C ARG A 4 74.04 -37.24 -8.36
N GLN A 5 74.05 -36.05 -8.96
CA GLN A 5 74.03 -34.81 -8.19
C GLN A 5 72.67 -34.73 -7.49
N GLY A 6 72.67 -34.83 -6.16
CA GLY A 6 71.46 -34.61 -5.37
C GLY A 6 71.18 -33.11 -5.26
N PHE A 7 69.91 -32.72 -5.38
CA PHE A 7 69.48 -31.35 -5.14
C PHE A 7 69.86 -30.93 -3.72
N THR A 8 70.40 -29.71 -3.57
CA THR A 8 70.72 -29.16 -2.26
C THR A 8 69.44 -28.60 -1.61
N LEU A 9 69.39 -28.64 -0.27
CA LEU A 9 68.27 -28.10 0.51
C LEU A 9 68.01 -26.61 0.23
N ILE A 10 69.06 -25.85 -0.09
CA ILE A 10 68.99 -24.41 -0.42
C ILE A 10 68.29 -24.19 -1.76
N GLU A 11 68.60 -25.00 -2.78
CA GLU A 11 67.93 -24.93 -4.09
C GLU A 11 66.44 -25.23 -3.95
N LEU A 12 66.08 -26.23 -3.13
CA LEU A 12 64.67 -26.58 -2.88
C LEU A 12 63.93 -25.44 -2.15
N LEU A 13 64.56 -24.81 -1.15
CA LEU A 13 63.97 -23.69 -0.41
C LEU A 13 63.74 -22.48 -1.31
N ALA A 14 64.71 -22.12 -2.16
CA ALA A 14 64.60 -21.00 -3.09
C ALA A 14 63.43 -21.19 -4.06
N VAL A 15 63.23 -22.41 -4.58
CA VAL A 15 62.11 -22.73 -5.47
C VAL A 15 60.77 -22.58 -4.75
N ILE A 16 60.64 -23.09 -3.52
CA ILE A 16 59.39 -22.99 -2.76
C ILE A 16 59.03 -21.53 -2.47
N VAL A 17 60.01 -20.70 -2.08
CA VAL A 17 59.78 -19.27 -1.82
C VAL A 17 59.33 -18.55 -3.09
N ILE A 18 59.99 -18.80 -4.23
CA ILE A 18 59.60 -18.20 -5.51
C ILE A 18 58.18 -18.62 -5.91
N LEU A 19 57.84 -19.91 -5.77
CA LEU A 19 56.49 -20.41 -6.07
C LEU A 19 55.43 -19.78 -5.15
N ALA A 20 55.74 -19.58 -3.86
CA ALA A 20 54.84 -18.93 -2.92
C ALA A 20 54.58 -17.46 -3.29
N VAL A 21 55.62 -16.72 -3.69
CA VAL A 21 55.49 -15.32 -4.14
C VAL A 21 54.69 -15.22 -5.45
N ILE A 22 54.95 -16.10 -6.42
CA ILE A 22 54.20 -16.14 -7.68
C ILE A 22 52.73 -16.48 -7.41
N ALA A 23 52.46 -17.48 -6.56
CA ALA A 23 51.09 -17.86 -6.21
C ALA A 23 50.33 -16.72 -5.50
N LEU A 24 51.01 -15.97 -4.61
CA LEU A 24 50.44 -14.80 -3.93
C LEU A 24 50.01 -13.70 -4.92
N ILE A 25 50.81 -13.44 -5.96
CA ILE A 25 50.52 -12.41 -6.97
C ILE A 25 49.49 -12.91 -8.00
N ALA A 26 49.55 -14.18 -8.39
CA ALA A 26 48.70 -14.74 -9.43
C ALA A 26 47.26 -14.98 -8.98
N THR A 27 47.04 -15.35 -7.71
CA THR A 27 45.72 -15.75 -7.21
C THR A 27 44.65 -14.64 -7.32
N PRO A 28 44.89 -13.36 -6.95
CA PRO A 28 43.89 -12.30 -7.13
C PRO A 28 43.62 -11.98 -8.61
N LEU A 29 44.62 -12.07 -9.49
CA LEU A 29 44.48 -11.83 -10.93
C LEU A 29 43.61 -12.90 -11.59
N ILE A 30 43.87 -14.17 -11.28
CA ILE A 30 43.08 -15.30 -11.77
C ILE A 30 41.64 -15.21 -11.23
N MET A 31 41.46 -14.90 -9.95
CA MET A 31 40.12 -14.73 -9.37
C MET A 31 39.36 -13.56 -10.00
N GLY A 32 40.03 -12.43 -10.27
CA GLY A 32 39.45 -11.25 -10.92
C GLY A 32 39.01 -11.52 -12.35
N THR A 33 39.83 -12.23 -13.13
CA THR A 33 39.50 -12.62 -14.51
C THR A 33 38.33 -13.60 -14.56
N ILE A 34 38.29 -14.61 -13.68
CA ILE A 34 37.15 -15.53 -13.54
C ILE A 34 35.87 -14.78 -13.17
N THR A 35 35.97 -13.86 -12.20
CA THR A 35 34.82 -13.06 -11.74
C THR A 35 34.26 -12.20 -12.86
N LYS A 36 35.14 -11.56 -13.66
CA LYS A 36 34.75 -10.77 -14.83
C LYS A 36 34.11 -11.63 -15.92
N ALA A 37 34.67 -12.82 -16.19
CA ALA A 37 34.11 -13.76 -17.16
C ALA A 37 32.69 -14.22 -16.75
N LYS A 38 32.50 -14.60 -15.48
CA LYS A 38 31.18 -14.97 -14.93
C LYS A 38 30.18 -13.81 -14.99
N LYS A 39 30.62 -12.59 -14.66
CA LYS A 39 29.79 -11.39 -14.76
C LYS A 39 29.30 -11.15 -16.19
N ASN A 40 30.20 -11.27 -17.17
CA ASN A 40 29.86 -11.08 -18.58
C ASN A 40 28.93 -12.19 -19.09
N ALA A 41 29.19 -13.46 -18.77
CA ALA A 41 28.32 -14.56 -19.17
C ALA A 41 26.88 -14.40 -18.62
N PHE A 42 26.74 -13.88 -17.39
CA PHE A 42 25.42 -13.59 -16.84
C PHE A 42 24.74 -12.38 -17.50
N LYS A 43 25.52 -11.37 -17.92
CA LYS A 43 25.02 -10.26 -18.75
C LYS A 43 24.52 -10.78 -20.11
N ASP A 44 25.26 -11.69 -20.73
CA ASP A 44 24.90 -12.28 -22.03
C ASP A 44 23.61 -13.10 -21.94
N THR A 45 23.41 -13.81 -20.81
CA THR A 45 22.13 -14.48 -20.51
C THR A 45 20.98 -13.47 -20.49
N ALA A 46 21.14 -12.30 -19.86
CA ALA A 46 20.10 -11.27 -19.84
C ALA A 46 19.75 -10.77 -21.25
N TYR A 47 20.74 -10.59 -22.14
CA TYR A 47 20.50 -10.23 -23.53
C TYR A 47 19.80 -11.36 -24.31
N GLY A 48 20.13 -12.62 -24.04
CA GLY A 48 19.41 -13.78 -24.59
C GLY A 48 17.93 -13.74 -24.22
N ILE A 49 17.62 -13.48 -22.95
CA ILE A 49 16.25 -13.34 -22.44
C ILE A 49 15.54 -12.14 -23.08
N LEU A 50 16.18 -10.97 -23.16
CA LEU A 50 15.62 -9.78 -23.82
C LEU A 50 15.20 -10.08 -25.26
N LYS A 51 16.08 -10.72 -26.03
CA LYS A 51 15.80 -11.07 -27.43
C LYS A 51 14.62 -12.04 -27.57
N ALA A 52 14.51 -13.01 -26.66
CA ALA A 52 13.35 -13.90 -26.62
C ALA A 52 12.06 -13.13 -26.28
N GLY A 53 12.14 -12.19 -25.34
CA GLY A 53 11.04 -11.31 -24.95
C GLY A 53 10.56 -10.39 -26.06
N GLU A 54 11.49 -9.81 -26.84
CA GLU A 54 11.19 -8.99 -28.01
C GLU A 54 10.38 -9.79 -29.04
N LYS A 55 10.80 -11.02 -29.32
CA LYS A 55 10.08 -11.92 -30.24
C LYS A 55 8.67 -12.24 -29.71
N TYR A 56 8.56 -12.64 -28.45
CA TYR A 56 7.27 -12.95 -27.81
C TYR A 56 6.31 -11.74 -27.85
N THR A 57 6.82 -10.55 -27.51
CA THR A 57 6.04 -9.29 -27.51
C THR A 57 5.51 -8.96 -28.90
N ALA A 58 6.35 -9.09 -29.93
CA ALA A 58 5.94 -8.85 -31.31
C ALA A 58 4.80 -9.78 -31.74
N GLU A 59 4.86 -11.07 -31.38
CA GLU A 59 3.81 -12.04 -31.71
C GLU A 59 2.46 -11.72 -31.05
N ILE A 60 2.47 -11.24 -29.79
CA ILE A 60 1.23 -10.91 -29.08
C ILE A 60 0.62 -9.62 -29.57
N LEU A 61 1.43 -8.57 -29.78
CA LEU A 61 0.94 -7.29 -30.27
C LEU A 61 0.25 -7.45 -31.63
N LEU A 62 0.79 -8.30 -32.52
CA LEU A 62 0.17 -8.64 -33.79
C LEU A 62 -1.19 -9.36 -33.65
N LYS A 63 -1.37 -10.18 -32.62
CA LYS A 63 -2.62 -10.95 -32.38
C LYS A 63 -3.68 -10.17 -31.61
N SER A 64 -3.28 -9.14 -30.87
CA SER A 64 -4.11 -8.49 -29.86
C SER A 64 -4.99 -7.32 -30.35
N GLU A 65 -4.93 -6.91 -31.62
CA GLU A 65 -5.77 -5.83 -32.20
C GLU A 65 -5.96 -4.59 -31.28
N ASN A 66 -4.89 -4.10 -30.64
CA ASN A 66 -4.86 -2.98 -29.68
C ASN A 66 -5.50 -3.22 -28.29
N THR A 67 -5.80 -4.46 -27.91
CA THR A 67 -6.33 -4.80 -26.57
C THR A 67 -5.26 -5.30 -25.59
N TYR A 68 -3.97 -5.20 -25.93
CA TYR A 68 -2.89 -5.67 -25.06
C TYR A 68 -2.65 -4.72 -23.89
N GLU A 69 -2.90 -5.22 -22.68
CA GLU A 69 -2.81 -4.44 -21.44
C GLU A 69 -1.41 -4.47 -20.79
N GLY A 70 -0.43 -5.14 -21.43
CA GLY A 70 0.89 -5.39 -20.87
C GLY A 70 0.94 -6.70 -20.07
N GLU A 71 2.15 -7.15 -19.74
CA GLU A 71 2.36 -8.39 -19.00
C GLU A 71 3.63 -8.33 -18.14
N THR A 72 3.65 -9.08 -17.02
CA THR A 72 4.86 -9.39 -16.27
C THR A 72 5.14 -10.90 -16.30
N ILE A 73 6.28 -11.30 -16.84
CA ILE A 73 6.75 -12.68 -16.91
C ILE A 73 7.77 -12.91 -15.79
N THR A 74 7.50 -13.88 -14.91
CA THR A 74 8.46 -14.32 -13.89
C THR A 74 9.50 -15.23 -14.54
N LEU A 75 10.78 -15.05 -14.20
CA LEU A 75 11.91 -15.80 -14.79
C LEU A 75 12.53 -16.77 -13.78
N PRO A 76 13.08 -17.92 -14.24
CA PRO A 76 13.12 -18.38 -15.64
C PRO A 76 11.75 -18.85 -16.15
N ASN A 77 11.49 -18.71 -17.46
CA ASN A 77 10.23 -19.13 -18.09
C ASN A 77 10.45 -19.59 -19.52
N HIS A 78 10.66 -20.90 -19.69
CA HIS A 78 10.91 -21.54 -20.98
C HIS A 78 9.64 -21.85 -21.76
N ASP A 79 8.45 -21.72 -21.15
CA ASP A 79 7.17 -21.89 -21.85
C ASP A 79 6.92 -20.72 -22.81
N LYS A 80 7.31 -19.50 -22.41
CA LYS A 80 7.10 -18.26 -23.18
C LYS A 80 8.36 -17.76 -23.87
N LEU A 81 9.54 -18.01 -23.28
CA LEU A 81 10.79 -17.41 -23.72
C LEU A 81 11.82 -18.49 -24.07
N ASP A 82 12.13 -18.61 -25.36
CA ASP A 82 13.21 -19.48 -25.84
C ASP A 82 14.54 -18.71 -25.88
N TYR A 83 15.39 -18.92 -24.88
CA TYR A 83 16.70 -18.28 -24.78
C TYR A 83 17.82 -19.27 -24.42
N LYS A 84 19.05 -18.91 -24.80
CA LYS A 84 20.27 -19.65 -24.45
C LYS A 84 21.03 -18.91 -23.36
N GLY A 85 21.49 -19.64 -22.35
CA GLY A 85 22.27 -19.09 -21.23
C GLY A 85 22.10 -19.93 -19.97
N GLN A 86 22.68 -19.46 -18.87
CA GLN A 86 22.45 -20.07 -17.56
C GLN A 86 21.16 -19.51 -16.96
N ASP A 87 20.26 -20.37 -16.49
CA ASP A 87 19.02 -19.89 -15.86
C ASP A 87 19.31 -19.01 -14.63
N PRO A 88 18.66 -17.83 -14.54
CA PRO A 88 18.72 -17.05 -13.32
C PRO A 88 18.01 -17.78 -12.18
N ILE A 89 18.37 -17.45 -10.95
CA ILE A 89 17.66 -17.93 -9.76
C ILE A 89 16.26 -17.31 -9.69
N GLY A 90 16.15 -16.06 -10.13
CA GLY A 90 14.88 -15.39 -10.24
C GLY A 90 15.01 -14.08 -11.01
N GLY A 91 13.86 -13.51 -11.34
CA GLY A 91 13.79 -12.28 -12.11
C GLY A 91 12.40 -12.04 -12.65
N GLN A 92 12.23 -10.90 -13.31
CA GLN A 92 11.00 -10.54 -13.99
C GLN A 92 11.32 -9.80 -15.28
N MET A 93 10.53 -10.06 -16.31
CA MET A 93 10.43 -9.25 -17.51
C MET A 93 9.08 -8.54 -17.51
N ILE A 94 9.08 -7.25 -17.77
CA ILE A 94 7.87 -6.42 -17.81
C ILE A 94 7.73 -5.87 -19.23
N ILE A 95 6.56 -6.07 -19.82
CA ILE A 95 6.22 -5.63 -21.17
C ILE A 95 5.07 -4.61 -21.05
N SER A 96 5.29 -3.39 -21.53
CA SER A 96 4.27 -2.33 -21.53
C SER A 96 3.17 -2.59 -22.57
N LYS A 97 2.06 -1.86 -22.50
CA LYS A 97 1.00 -1.87 -23.52
C LYS A 97 1.52 -1.52 -24.92
N GLN A 98 2.55 -0.68 -24.96
CA GLN A 98 3.22 -0.23 -26.19
C GLN A 98 4.32 -1.19 -26.66
N GLY A 99 4.59 -2.28 -25.91
CA GLY A 99 5.62 -3.26 -26.24
C GLY A 99 7.01 -2.95 -25.68
N ASP A 100 7.16 -1.93 -24.82
CA ASP A 100 8.44 -1.62 -24.19
C ASP A 100 8.83 -2.68 -23.18
N ILE A 101 10.08 -3.17 -23.25
CA ILE A 101 10.56 -4.25 -22.41
C ILE A 101 11.53 -3.72 -21.35
N SER A 102 11.26 -4.10 -20.10
CA SER A 102 12.22 -3.99 -18.99
C SER A 102 12.54 -5.38 -18.43
N LEU A 103 13.77 -5.59 -17.99
CA LEU A 103 14.25 -6.87 -17.47
C LEU A 103 15.03 -6.70 -16.16
N VAL A 104 14.76 -7.56 -15.18
CA VAL A 104 15.62 -7.82 -14.03
C VAL A 104 15.84 -9.32 -13.90
N ILE A 105 17.10 -9.73 -13.76
CA ILE A 105 17.45 -11.10 -13.41
C ILE A 105 18.55 -11.11 -12.35
N TYR A 106 18.58 -12.16 -11.54
CA TYR A 106 19.61 -12.33 -10.55
C TYR A 106 20.03 -13.78 -10.32
N ASN A 107 21.23 -13.92 -9.80
CA ASN A 107 21.74 -15.13 -9.18
C ASN A 107 22.37 -14.79 -7.82
N ASN A 108 23.08 -15.73 -7.19
CA ASN A 108 23.70 -15.53 -5.88
C ASN A 108 24.80 -14.44 -5.86
N SER A 109 25.26 -13.96 -7.01
CA SER A 109 26.39 -13.02 -7.12
C SER A 109 26.02 -11.70 -7.80
N TRP A 110 25.19 -11.74 -8.83
CA TRP A 110 24.96 -10.63 -9.74
C TRP A 110 23.47 -10.36 -9.94
N CYS A 111 23.17 -9.08 -10.14
CA CYS A 111 21.91 -8.57 -10.61
C CYS A 111 22.13 -7.86 -11.95
N VAL A 112 21.29 -8.15 -12.93
CA VAL A 112 21.25 -7.43 -14.22
C VAL A 112 19.92 -6.70 -14.31
N ILE A 113 19.96 -5.39 -14.56
CA ILE A 113 18.78 -4.53 -14.69
C ILE A 113 18.88 -3.82 -16.05
N LYS A 114 17.82 -3.90 -16.84
CA LYS A 114 17.65 -3.15 -18.10
C LYS A 114 16.27 -2.50 -18.07
N LYS A 115 16.20 -1.18 -17.91
CA LYS A 115 14.93 -0.44 -18.07
C LYS A 115 14.64 -0.26 -19.56
N SER A 116 13.39 -0.06 -19.93
CA SER A 116 13.00 0.22 -21.33
C SER A 116 13.72 1.45 -21.90
N SER A 117 13.88 2.50 -21.09
CA SER A 117 14.57 3.74 -21.46
C SER A 117 16.08 3.62 -21.62
N ASP A 118 16.70 2.60 -21.01
CA ASP A 118 18.16 2.48 -20.99
C ASP A 118 18.66 1.94 -22.33
N LYS A 119 19.85 2.35 -22.78
CA LYS A 119 20.48 1.74 -23.97
C LYS A 119 21.06 0.36 -23.65
N ASP A 120 21.65 0.20 -22.48
CA ASP A 120 22.40 -0.98 -22.08
C ASP A 120 21.94 -1.52 -20.72
N ALA A 121 22.17 -2.82 -20.50
CA ALA A 121 21.90 -3.45 -19.23
C ALA A 121 22.99 -3.10 -18.19
N LYS A 122 22.56 -2.65 -17.01
CA LYS A 122 23.42 -2.42 -15.85
C LYS A 122 23.63 -3.73 -15.09
N VAL A 123 24.87 -4.00 -14.69
CA VAL A 123 25.22 -5.20 -13.91
C VAL A 123 25.88 -4.81 -12.59
N GLU A 124 25.24 -5.18 -11.49
CA GLU A 124 25.66 -4.89 -10.12
C GLU A 124 25.72 -6.18 -9.27
N LYS A 125 26.34 -6.10 -8.08
CA LYS A 125 26.30 -7.22 -7.13
C LYS A 125 24.87 -7.46 -6.68
N TYR A 126 24.49 -8.72 -6.52
CA TYR A 126 23.13 -9.04 -6.08
C TYR A 126 22.84 -8.48 -4.69
N ASN A 127 21.75 -7.72 -4.59
CA ASN A 127 21.15 -7.27 -3.35
C ASN A 127 19.62 -7.33 -3.51
N LYS A 128 18.94 -8.05 -2.61
CA LYS A 128 17.49 -8.27 -2.68
C LYS A 128 16.67 -6.97 -2.70
N ASN A 129 17.19 -5.90 -2.10
CA ASN A 129 16.49 -4.62 -2.00
C ASN A 129 16.65 -3.75 -3.26
N THR A 130 17.82 -3.81 -3.93
CA THR A 130 18.11 -2.98 -5.13
C THR A 130 17.90 -3.71 -6.45
N CYS A 131 17.93 -5.04 -6.44
CA CYS A 131 17.80 -5.85 -7.64
C CYS A 131 16.34 -5.99 -8.10
N LYS A 132 15.78 -4.88 -8.58
CA LYS A 132 14.40 -4.76 -9.07
C LYS A 132 14.37 -3.78 -10.25
N ILE A 133 13.38 -3.90 -11.13
CA ILE A 133 13.12 -2.87 -12.14
C ILE A 133 12.29 -1.77 -11.48
N ASP A 134 12.80 -0.54 -11.38
CA ASP A 134 11.98 0.62 -11.00
C ASP A 134 11.06 1.08 -12.16
N GLY A 135 10.36 0.14 -12.79
CA GLY A 135 9.57 0.40 -13.99
C GLY A 135 8.48 -0.64 -14.14
N ASN A 136 7.26 -0.25 -13.78
CA ASN A 136 6.00 -1.00 -13.84
C ASN A 136 5.73 -2.08 -12.78
N GLN A 137 5.95 -1.77 -11.50
CA GLN A 137 4.74 -1.74 -10.67
C GLN A 137 4.12 -0.38 -10.98
N THR A 138 2.84 -0.31 -11.33
CA THR A 138 2.13 0.95 -11.09
C THR A 138 2.40 1.21 -9.61
N ASN A 139 3.23 2.19 -9.24
CA ASN A 139 3.40 2.53 -7.84
C ASN A 139 2.02 3.03 -7.43
N THR A 140 1.22 2.14 -6.87
CA THR A 140 -0.13 2.49 -6.43
C THR A 140 -0.01 3.06 -5.05
N LEU A 141 -0.97 3.93 -4.70
CA LEU A 141 -1.05 4.40 -3.32
C LEU A 141 -1.21 3.20 -2.35
N ALA A 142 -2.01 2.21 -2.73
CA ALA A 142 -2.22 0.99 -1.95
C ALA A 142 -0.92 0.24 -1.67
N GLN A 143 -0.14 -0.09 -2.70
CA GLN A 143 1.15 -0.79 -2.53
C GLN A 143 2.16 0.06 -1.74
N THR A 144 2.17 1.37 -1.94
CA THR A 144 3.04 2.27 -1.17
C THR A 144 2.76 2.18 0.33
N ILE A 145 1.48 2.19 0.71
CA ILE A 145 1.05 2.06 2.11
C ILE A 145 1.39 0.67 2.65
N ILE A 146 1.08 -0.39 1.91
CA ILE A 146 1.37 -1.78 2.30
C ILE A 146 2.87 -1.97 2.56
N ASN A 147 3.73 -1.46 1.66
CA ASN A 147 5.19 -1.60 1.77
C ASN A 147 5.77 -0.78 2.94
N LYS A 148 5.12 0.32 3.33
CA LYS A 148 5.51 1.13 4.50
C LYS A 148 5.06 0.52 5.83
N ASN A 149 4.12 -0.42 5.81
CA ASN A 149 3.66 -1.10 7.01
C ASN A 149 4.71 -2.14 7.45
N THR A 150 5.53 -1.78 8.44
CA THR A 150 6.55 -2.66 9.01
C THR A 150 6.08 -3.26 10.34
N ASN A 151 6.31 -4.55 10.54
CA ASN A 151 5.98 -5.22 11.80
C ASN A 151 6.72 -4.54 12.98
N GLY A 152 5.98 -4.15 14.02
CA GLY A 152 6.54 -3.61 15.27
C GLY A 152 6.38 -2.10 15.49
N ASN A 153 5.72 -1.36 14.60
CA ASN A 153 5.46 0.06 14.82
C ASN A 153 4.43 0.28 15.95
N GLN A 154 4.82 1.04 16.98
CA GLN A 154 3.89 1.47 18.02
C GLN A 154 2.92 2.54 17.50
N GLU A 155 3.36 3.46 16.64
CA GLU A 155 2.51 4.50 16.05
C GLU A 155 2.68 4.55 14.52
N GLY A 156 1.74 5.20 13.82
CA GLY A 156 1.72 5.24 12.37
C GLY A 156 0.97 4.05 11.77
N LEU A 157 1.58 3.37 10.80
CA LEU A 157 0.98 2.22 10.13
C LEU A 157 1.05 0.96 11.00
N PHE A 158 -0.07 0.26 11.13
CA PHE A 158 -0.17 -1.04 11.78
C PHE A 158 -1.25 -1.91 11.12
N THR A 159 -1.18 -3.21 11.35
CA THR A 159 -2.23 -4.17 10.97
C THR A 159 -3.16 -4.43 12.16
N ASP A 160 -4.47 -4.26 11.97
CA ASP A 160 -5.47 -4.55 13.00
C ASP A 160 -5.79 -6.05 13.13
N ASP A 161 -6.63 -6.39 14.11
CA ASP A 161 -7.05 -7.78 14.40
C ASP A 161 -7.78 -8.46 13.23
N PHE A 162 -8.23 -7.68 12.23
CA PHE A 162 -8.99 -8.13 11.08
C PHE A 162 -8.17 -8.11 9.78
N GLY A 163 -6.86 -7.84 9.88
CA GLY A 163 -5.96 -7.80 8.73
C GLY A 163 -6.00 -6.51 7.92
N ASN A 164 -6.73 -5.48 8.36
CA ASN A 164 -6.70 -4.16 7.71
C ASN A 164 -5.42 -3.42 8.11
N ILE A 165 -4.87 -2.63 7.20
CA ILE A 165 -3.76 -1.72 7.51
C ILE A 165 -4.35 -0.36 7.85
N ARG A 166 -3.96 0.25 8.96
CA ARG A 166 -4.52 1.53 9.42
C ARG A 166 -3.44 2.48 9.91
N TYR A 167 -3.79 3.76 9.96
CA TYR A 167 -2.99 4.77 10.66
C TYR A 167 -3.52 4.99 12.08
N ARG A 168 -2.61 5.00 13.06
CA ARG A 168 -2.86 5.38 14.45
C ARG A 168 -1.84 6.38 14.98
N GLY A 169 -2.24 7.16 15.97
CA GLY A 169 -1.37 8.08 16.70
C GLY A 169 -1.73 9.55 16.49
N SER A 170 -0.84 10.43 16.96
CA SER A 170 -0.98 11.88 16.84
C SER A 170 -0.75 12.37 15.41
N ASN A 171 -1.14 13.62 15.13
CA ASN A 171 -0.82 14.28 13.86
C ASN A 171 0.70 14.40 13.58
N SER A 172 1.55 14.40 14.61
CA SER A 172 3.02 14.44 14.42
C SER A 172 3.62 13.06 14.13
N GLU A 173 2.92 11.99 14.49
CA GLU A 173 3.36 10.60 14.28
C GLU A 173 2.88 10.06 12.93
N VAL A 174 1.68 10.46 12.48
CA VAL A 174 1.08 9.94 11.25
C VAL A 174 1.51 10.72 10.01
N LYS A 175 1.82 9.97 8.94
CA LYS A 175 2.11 10.49 7.60
C LYS A 175 1.08 9.97 6.61
N ASN A 176 -0.15 10.49 6.74
CA ASN A 176 -1.33 10.03 6.01
C ASN A 176 -2.04 11.12 5.22
N TYR A 177 -1.38 12.23 4.90
CA TYR A 177 -1.96 13.28 4.05
C TYR A 177 -1.90 12.89 2.57
N VAL A 178 -2.97 13.17 1.83
CA VAL A 178 -3.06 12.95 0.38
C VAL A 178 -3.86 14.08 -0.28
N THR A 179 -3.43 14.51 -1.46
CA THR A 179 -4.19 15.45 -2.29
C THR A 179 -5.17 14.66 -3.15
N PHE A 180 -6.46 14.90 -2.96
CA PHE A 180 -7.54 14.30 -3.73
C PHE A 180 -8.58 15.37 -4.09
N ASN A 181 -9.03 15.39 -5.34
CA ASN A 181 -9.94 16.44 -5.83
C ASN A 181 -9.44 17.88 -5.59
N ASN A 182 -8.14 18.10 -5.71
CA ASN A 182 -7.47 19.39 -5.38
C ASN A 182 -7.65 19.85 -3.93
N GLU A 183 -8.04 18.95 -3.03
CA GLU A 183 -8.22 19.21 -1.60
C GLU A 183 -7.30 18.32 -0.78
N VAL A 184 -7.08 18.69 0.48
CA VAL A 184 -6.37 17.84 1.44
C VAL A 184 -7.33 16.80 2.02
N TRP A 185 -6.94 15.55 1.88
CA TRP A 185 -7.61 14.39 2.46
C TRP A 185 -6.61 13.60 3.32
N ARG A 186 -7.13 12.71 4.15
CA ARG A 186 -6.35 11.83 5.00
C ARG A 186 -6.64 10.38 4.67
N ILE A 187 -5.62 9.54 4.67
CA ILE A 187 -5.74 8.10 4.48
C ILE A 187 -6.09 7.48 5.83
N VAL A 188 -7.23 6.78 5.89
CA VAL A 188 -7.64 5.99 7.06
C VAL A 188 -6.85 4.68 7.09
N GLY A 189 -6.74 4.02 5.93
CA GLY A 189 -6.08 2.72 5.83
C GLY A 189 -6.35 1.99 4.52
N ILE A 190 -5.91 0.72 4.49
CA ILE A 190 -6.20 -0.25 3.43
C ILE A 190 -7.23 -1.27 3.93
N PHE A 191 -8.30 -1.41 3.17
CA PHE A 191 -9.43 -2.30 3.45
C PHE A 191 -9.73 -3.07 2.17
N ASP A 192 -9.67 -4.39 2.21
CA ASP A 192 -9.91 -5.25 1.04
C ASP A 192 -9.10 -4.82 -0.20
N GLY A 193 -7.85 -4.40 0.03
CA GLY A 193 -6.93 -3.91 -1.01
C GLY A 193 -7.19 -2.47 -1.51
N LYS A 194 -8.28 -1.83 -1.09
CA LYS A 194 -8.66 -0.45 -1.44
C LYS A 194 -8.11 0.56 -0.46
N VAL A 195 -7.82 1.77 -0.92
CA VAL A 195 -7.38 2.87 -0.05
C VAL A 195 -8.60 3.65 0.44
N LYS A 196 -8.86 3.63 1.75
CA LYS A 196 -9.94 4.41 2.35
C LYS A 196 -9.46 5.80 2.72
N LEU A 197 -10.12 6.82 2.20
CA LEU A 197 -9.83 8.22 2.48
C LEU A 197 -10.96 8.87 3.27
N ILE A 198 -10.62 9.87 4.08
CA ILE A 198 -11.55 10.80 4.71
C ILE A 198 -11.13 12.23 4.36
N ARG A 199 -12.09 13.10 4.03
CA ARG A 199 -11.81 14.51 3.79
C ARG A 199 -11.24 15.16 5.05
N ASN A 200 -10.24 16.02 4.91
CA ASN A 200 -9.61 16.65 6.07
C ASN A 200 -10.62 17.52 6.85
N ASP A 201 -11.39 18.32 6.11
CA ASP A 201 -12.37 19.26 6.68
C ASP A 201 -13.81 18.83 6.40
N SER A 202 -14.74 19.36 7.21
CA SER A 202 -16.17 19.21 6.98
C SER A 202 -16.61 19.88 5.68
N VAL A 203 -17.54 19.28 4.95
CA VAL A 203 -18.15 19.92 3.77
C VAL A 203 -19.23 20.92 4.17
N ARG A 204 -19.98 20.61 5.23
CA ARG A 204 -21.00 21.45 5.86
C ARG A 204 -21.54 20.76 7.10
N GLU A 205 -22.35 21.47 7.87
CA GLU A 205 -23.25 20.87 8.84
C GLU A 205 -24.60 20.55 8.19
N MET A 206 -25.12 19.36 8.47
CA MET A 206 -26.46 18.96 8.03
C MET A 206 -27.01 17.82 8.89
N LYS A 207 -28.29 17.52 8.69
CA LYS A 207 -28.95 16.37 9.31
C LYS A 207 -28.42 15.06 8.76
N TRP A 208 -28.40 14.03 9.61
CA TRP A 208 -28.17 12.66 9.16
C TRP A 208 -29.37 12.17 8.34
N SER A 209 -30.60 12.46 8.80
CA SER A 209 -31.85 12.21 8.08
C SER A 209 -32.89 13.27 8.44
N ASP A 210 -33.74 13.63 7.48
CA ASP A 210 -34.88 14.53 7.63
C ASP A 210 -36.17 13.80 8.07
N THR A 211 -36.19 12.46 8.07
CA THR A 211 -37.38 11.65 8.35
C THR A 211 -37.45 11.10 9.78
N ASN A 212 -36.61 11.58 10.72
CA ASN A 212 -36.48 11.04 12.09
C ASN A 212 -36.23 9.52 12.16
N THR A 213 -35.69 8.94 11.08
CA THR A 213 -35.27 7.54 11.02
C THR A 213 -33.80 7.41 10.67
N ASN A 214 -33.15 6.39 11.22
CA ASN A 214 -31.78 6.00 10.98
C ASN A 214 -31.67 4.98 9.83
N HIS A 215 -32.65 4.97 8.94
CA HIS A 215 -32.63 4.15 7.73
C HIS A 215 -31.74 4.83 6.67
N TRP A 216 -30.46 4.43 6.64
CA TRP A 216 -29.43 5.09 5.82
C TRP A 216 -29.78 5.21 4.34
N ASN A 217 -30.40 4.17 3.75
CA ASN A 217 -30.66 4.15 2.32
C ASN A 217 -31.67 5.20 1.84
N THR A 218 -32.48 5.74 2.75
CA THR A 218 -33.48 6.78 2.49
C THR A 218 -33.12 8.09 3.19
N SER A 219 -31.91 8.21 3.74
CA SER A 219 -31.50 9.40 4.47
C SER A 219 -31.16 10.56 3.52
N SER A 220 -31.47 11.77 3.96
CA SER A 220 -31.10 13.00 3.24
C SER A 220 -29.58 13.14 3.12
N LEU A 221 -28.81 12.68 4.11
CA LEU A 221 -27.35 12.71 4.06
C LEU A 221 -26.77 11.77 2.99
N LYS A 222 -27.28 10.53 2.86
CA LYS A 222 -26.84 9.63 1.80
C LYS A 222 -27.14 10.22 0.42
N THR A 223 -28.33 10.81 0.27
CA THR A 223 -28.78 11.46 -0.96
C THR A 223 -27.87 12.61 -1.36
N TYR A 224 -27.50 13.46 -0.41
CA TYR A 224 -26.53 14.54 -0.64
C TYR A 224 -25.14 14.01 -1.01
N LEU A 225 -24.58 13.07 -0.22
CA LEU A 225 -23.24 12.54 -0.43
C LEU A 225 -23.07 11.84 -1.78
N ASN A 226 -24.04 11.02 -2.19
CA ASN A 226 -23.97 10.25 -3.43
C ASN A 226 -24.67 10.91 -4.63
N GLY A 227 -25.34 12.04 -4.40
CA GLY A 227 -25.94 12.88 -5.44
C GLY A 227 -25.12 14.14 -5.63
N GLU A 228 -25.56 15.25 -5.02
CA GLU A 228 -24.99 16.59 -5.18
C GLU A 228 -23.47 16.60 -4.98
N TYR A 229 -22.98 16.07 -3.85
CA TYR A 229 -21.55 16.12 -3.51
C TYR A 229 -20.70 15.22 -4.40
N TYR A 230 -21.12 13.98 -4.65
CA TYR A 230 -20.42 13.11 -5.61
C TYR A 230 -20.34 13.78 -6.99
N ASN A 231 -21.44 14.39 -7.45
CA ASN A 231 -21.49 15.05 -8.75
C ASN A 231 -20.61 16.30 -8.84
N SER A 232 -20.32 16.98 -7.72
CA SER A 232 -19.39 18.12 -7.70
C SER A 232 -17.91 17.73 -7.79
N LEU A 233 -17.57 16.45 -7.62
CA LEU A 233 -16.18 15.98 -7.79
C LEU A 233 -15.75 16.02 -9.26
N SER A 234 -14.46 16.25 -9.49
CA SER A 234 -13.87 16.20 -10.85
C SER A 234 -14.01 14.80 -11.47
N GLN A 235 -14.02 14.73 -12.81
CA GLN A 235 -14.11 13.44 -13.51
C GLN A 235 -12.94 12.50 -13.18
N THR A 236 -11.74 13.06 -12.99
CA THR A 236 -10.55 12.31 -12.55
C THR A 236 -10.74 11.75 -11.15
N SER A 237 -11.23 12.56 -10.20
CA SER A 237 -11.51 12.10 -8.83
C SER A 237 -12.55 10.98 -8.82
N LYS A 238 -13.62 11.12 -9.61
CA LYS A 238 -14.67 10.10 -9.76
C LYS A 238 -14.12 8.80 -10.35
N SER A 239 -13.22 8.86 -11.34
CA SER A 239 -12.67 7.65 -11.97
C SER A 239 -11.73 6.87 -11.04
N GLN A 240 -11.16 7.52 -10.03
CA GLN A 240 -10.32 6.91 -8.99
C GLN A 240 -11.15 6.26 -7.86
N ILE A 241 -12.38 6.73 -7.62
CA ILE A 241 -13.30 6.15 -6.62
C ILE A 241 -13.82 4.79 -7.09
N GLU A 242 -13.96 3.87 -6.15
CA GLU A 242 -14.64 2.59 -6.33
C GLU A 242 -15.84 2.48 -5.39
N ALA A 243 -17.02 2.22 -5.97
CA ALA A 243 -18.19 1.86 -5.19
C ALA A 243 -17.85 0.68 -4.26
N SER A 244 -18.17 0.83 -2.98
CA SER A 244 -17.77 -0.13 -1.96
C SER A 244 -18.92 -0.43 -1.01
N THR A 245 -18.85 -1.59 -0.37
CA THR A 245 -19.82 -1.98 0.64
C THR A 245 -19.57 -1.20 1.92
N PHE A 246 -20.55 -0.38 2.30
CA PHE A 246 -20.63 0.24 3.61
C PHE A 246 -21.55 -0.62 4.47
N TYR A 247 -21.04 -1.05 5.61
CA TYR A 247 -21.78 -1.77 6.62
C TYR A 247 -22.64 -0.81 7.45
N LEU A 248 -23.82 -1.28 7.85
CA LEU A 248 -24.88 -0.53 8.52
C LEU A 248 -25.36 -1.25 9.79
N GLY A 249 -24.65 -2.30 10.22
CA GLY A 249 -24.87 -2.91 11.52
C GLY A 249 -24.66 -1.88 12.63
N GLY A 250 -25.50 -1.96 13.66
CA GLY A 250 -25.53 -1.02 14.76
C GLY A 250 -25.20 -1.66 16.11
N HIS A 251 -25.22 -0.82 17.14
CA HIS A 251 -25.17 -1.27 18.53
C HIS A 251 -26.07 -0.38 19.42
N THR A 252 -26.30 -0.81 20.66
CA THR A 252 -27.22 -0.15 21.60
C THR A 252 -26.54 0.84 22.54
N GLN A 253 -25.21 0.99 22.52
CA GLN A 253 -24.51 2.03 23.31
C GLN A 253 -23.05 2.12 22.89
N ALA A 254 -22.36 3.17 23.33
CA ALA A 254 -20.91 3.26 23.26
C ALA A 254 -20.21 2.85 24.57
N ASP A 255 -20.97 2.71 25.67
CA ASP A 255 -20.41 2.35 26.97
C ASP A 255 -19.77 0.95 26.94
N GLY A 256 -18.53 0.87 27.44
CA GLY A 256 -17.70 -0.33 27.41
C GLY A 256 -17.26 -0.78 26.01
N MET A 257 -17.50 0.01 24.95
CA MET A 257 -17.15 -0.37 23.58
C MET A 257 -15.75 0.10 23.18
N TYR A 258 -14.97 -0.83 22.66
CA TYR A 258 -13.66 -0.59 22.05
C TYR A 258 -13.75 -0.61 20.52
N ALA A 259 -12.73 -0.07 19.84
CA ALA A 259 -12.66 0.01 18.38
C ALA A 259 -12.91 -1.35 17.69
N ARG A 260 -12.30 -2.42 18.22
CA ARG A 260 -12.48 -3.80 17.75
C ARG A 260 -13.94 -4.26 17.84
N THR A 261 -14.55 -4.09 19.00
CA THR A 261 -15.94 -4.51 19.23
C THR A 261 -16.88 -3.75 18.30
N MET A 262 -16.68 -2.44 18.14
CA MET A 262 -17.47 -1.65 17.19
C MET A 262 -17.29 -2.11 15.75
N TYR A 263 -16.06 -2.44 15.33
CA TYR A 263 -15.81 -2.96 13.98
C TYR A 263 -16.60 -4.24 13.67
N GLU A 264 -16.72 -5.14 14.65
CA GLU A 264 -17.53 -6.36 14.56
C GLU A 264 -19.03 -6.03 14.51
N LYS A 265 -19.51 -5.10 15.37
CA LYS A 265 -20.92 -4.68 15.39
C LYS A 265 -21.36 -3.98 14.10
N GLU A 266 -20.50 -3.12 13.56
CA GLU A 266 -20.71 -2.44 12.29
C GLU A 266 -20.98 -3.44 11.16
N ARG A 267 -20.28 -4.58 11.16
CA ARG A 267 -20.41 -5.69 10.20
C ARG A 267 -21.42 -6.76 10.61
N GLY A 268 -22.08 -6.57 11.74
CA GLY A 268 -23.08 -7.49 12.27
C GLY A 268 -24.45 -7.35 11.58
N THR A 269 -25.39 -8.17 12.04
CA THR A 269 -26.77 -8.20 11.53
C THR A 269 -27.76 -7.43 12.41
N THR A 270 -27.30 -6.86 13.54
CA THR A 270 -28.15 -6.14 14.49
C THR A 270 -28.44 -4.73 13.98
N VAL A 271 -29.72 -4.43 13.80
CA VAL A 271 -30.21 -3.20 13.15
C VAL A 271 -31.57 -2.82 13.73
N TYR A 272 -31.93 -1.54 13.65
CA TYR A 272 -33.27 -1.11 14.04
C TYR A 272 -34.31 -1.60 13.04
N SER A 273 -35.35 -2.28 13.53
CA SER A 273 -36.58 -2.60 12.79
C SER A 273 -36.38 -3.20 11.39
N GLY A 274 -35.37 -4.04 11.18
CA GLY A 274 -35.11 -4.70 9.90
C GLY A 274 -34.46 -3.81 8.83
N ASN A 275 -33.88 -2.67 9.23
CA ASN A 275 -33.07 -1.84 8.32
C ASN A 275 -31.99 -2.69 7.62
N PRO A 276 -31.54 -2.30 6.42
CA PRO A 276 -30.46 -3.01 5.73
C PRO A 276 -29.17 -3.05 6.55
N THR A 277 -28.45 -4.17 6.49
CA THR A 277 -27.15 -4.35 7.18
C THR A 277 -25.98 -3.84 6.36
N THR A 278 -26.17 -3.58 5.06
CA THR A 278 -25.15 -3.04 4.15
C THR A 278 -25.78 -2.20 3.04
N THR A 279 -24.98 -1.33 2.43
CA THR A 279 -25.29 -0.71 1.13
C THR A 279 -24.02 -0.61 0.29
N ILE A 280 -24.16 -0.65 -1.04
CA ILE A 280 -23.09 -0.24 -1.95
C ILE A 280 -23.28 1.24 -2.26
N GLN A 281 -22.21 2.03 -2.15
CA GLN A 281 -22.20 3.47 -2.46
C GLN A 281 -20.77 3.97 -2.73
N ASN A 282 -20.64 5.17 -3.31
CA ASN A 282 -19.35 5.79 -3.60
C ASN A 282 -18.80 6.57 -2.40
N ILE A 283 -19.69 7.27 -1.69
CA ILE A 283 -19.34 8.15 -0.59
C ILE A 283 -20.16 7.79 0.64
N GLY A 284 -19.51 7.68 1.79
CA GLY A 284 -20.16 7.50 3.09
C GLY A 284 -19.50 8.35 4.18
N LEU A 285 -19.62 7.89 5.41
CA LEU A 285 -19.02 8.51 6.59
C LEU A 285 -17.97 7.60 7.23
N MET A 286 -17.19 8.15 8.15
CA MET A 286 -16.31 7.34 9.00
C MET A 286 -17.12 6.52 10.00
N TYR A 287 -16.54 5.41 10.45
CA TYR A 287 -17.10 4.54 11.46
C TYR A 287 -16.56 4.86 12.86
N PRO A 288 -17.30 4.52 13.92
CA PRO A 288 -16.77 4.48 15.28
C PRO A 288 -15.45 3.71 15.39
N SER A 289 -15.33 2.56 14.71
CA SER A 289 -14.10 1.80 14.68
C SER A 289 -12.94 2.54 14.01
N ASP A 290 -13.18 3.31 12.95
CA ASP A 290 -12.12 4.12 12.30
C ASP A 290 -11.57 5.16 13.28
N TYR A 291 -12.46 5.85 14.00
CA TYR A 291 -12.08 6.84 15.01
C TYR A 291 -11.34 6.20 16.18
N GLY A 292 -11.81 5.03 16.65
CA GLY A 292 -11.18 4.31 17.74
C GLY A 292 -9.76 3.82 17.41
N TYR A 293 -9.57 3.24 16.22
CA TYR A 293 -8.26 2.76 15.78
C TYR A 293 -7.27 3.89 15.43
N ALA A 294 -7.74 5.13 15.26
CA ALA A 294 -6.88 6.27 14.99
C ALA A 294 -6.15 6.80 16.25
N ALA A 295 -6.61 6.44 17.45
CA ALA A 295 -5.95 6.78 18.70
C ALA A 295 -4.59 6.08 18.87
N ARG A 296 -3.69 6.66 19.67
CA ARG A 296 -2.39 6.07 20.00
C ARG A 296 -2.52 4.66 20.55
N SER A 297 -1.50 3.85 20.34
CA SER A 297 -1.42 2.48 20.86
C SER A 297 -1.50 2.38 22.39
N SER A 298 -1.13 3.45 23.10
CA SER A 298 -1.23 3.54 24.56
C SER A 298 -2.64 3.85 25.08
N CYS A 299 -3.59 4.20 24.20
CA CYS A 299 -4.98 4.42 24.59
C CYS A 299 -5.61 3.13 25.12
N SER A 300 -6.13 3.18 26.35
CA SER A 300 -6.74 2.03 27.05
C SER A 300 -8.21 2.24 27.41
N LYS A 301 -8.78 3.40 27.07
CA LYS A 301 -10.19 3.74 27.36
C LYS A 301 -11.12 3.12 26.33
N ASP A 302 -12.36 2.89 26.72
CA ASP A 302 -13.47 2.68 25.79
C ASP A 302 -13.85 4.00 25.11
N LEU A 303 -14.56 3.92 23.98
CA LEU A 303 -14.87 5.06 23.11
C LEU A 303 -15.67 6.17 23.81
N LEU A 304 -16.48 5.86 24.83
CA LEU A 304 -17.24 6.86 25.59
C LEU A 304 -16.35 7.62 26.58
N ASN A 305 -15.23 7.02 26.98
CA ASN A 305 -14.29 7.56 27.97
C ASN A 305 -12.98 8.11 27.37
N TYR A 306 -12.88 8.27 26.06
CA TYR A 306 -11.69 8.82 25.38
C TYR A 306 -11.26 10.20 25.87
N HIS A 307 -12.18 11.05 26.31
CA HIS A 307 -11.86 12.37 26.88
C HIS A 307 -11.06 12.31 28.19
N ARG A 308 -11.00 11.15 28.85
CA ARG A 308 -10.26 10.94 30.10
C ARG A 308 -8.78 10.65 29.87
N ASP A 309 -8.35 10.50 28.62
CA ASP A 309 -6.96 10.22 28.24
C ASP A 309 -6.61 10.95 26.95
N ILE A 310 -5.63 11.85 27.04
CA ILE A 310 -5.14 12.64 25.90
C ILE A 310 -4.59 11.76 24.77
N ASN A 311 -4.12 10.54 25.07
CA ASN A 311 -3.66 9.58 24.07
C ASN A 311 -4.81 8.95 23.26
N CYS A 312 -6.05 9.04 23.75
CA CYS A 312 -7.24 8.55 23.07
C CYS A 312 -7.95 9.60 22.21
N SER A 313 -7.79 10.88 22.54
CA SER A 313 -8.55 11.99 21.93
C SER A 313 -7.66 13.12 21.42
N THR A 314 -7.46 14.20 22.17
CA THR A 314 -6.98 15.49 21.63
C THR A 314 -5.65 15.41 20.91
N ASP A 315 -4.61 14.91 21.58
CA ASP A 315 -3.25 14.86 21.01
C ASP A 315 -2.94 13.49 20.42
N GLY A 316 -3.60 12.44 20.90
CA GLY A 316 -3.31 11.06 20.52
C GLY A 316 -4.15 10.51 19.37
N ASN A 317 -5.15 11.23 18.87
CA ASN A 317 -6.02 10.73 17.81
C ASN A 317 -6.04 11.70 16.62
N TRP A 318 -5.39 11.31 15.52
CA TRP A 318 -5.31 12.15 14.32
C TRP A 318 -6.66 12.43 13.64
N LEU A 319 -7.73 11.69 13.97
CA LEU A 319 -9.09 11.97 13.50
C LEU A 319 -9.86 12.98 14.38
N PHE A 320 -9.35 13.33 15.56
CA PHE A 320 -9.98 14.33 16.41
C PHE A 320 -9.86 15.74 15.80
N THR A 321 -11.00 16.44 15.71
CA THR A 321 -11.10 17.80 15.16
C THR A 321 -11.76 18.78 16.12
N GLY A 322 -12.18 18.34 17.31
CA GLY A 322 -12.91 19.18 18.26
C GLY A 322 -14.35 19.53 17.83
N THR A 323 -14.92 18.83 16.85
CA THR A 323 -16.27 19.11 16.32
C THR A 323 -17.20 17.89 16.44
N TYR A 324 -18.50 18.17 16.56
CA TYR A 324 -19.54 17.16 16.41
C TYR A 324 -19.55 16.62 14.98
N GLN A 325 -19.29 15.32 14.78
CA GLN A 325 -19.16 14.72 13.45
C GLN A 325 -19.99 13.46 13.31
N TRP A 326 -20.80 13.42 12.25
CA TRP A 326 -21.62 12.25 11.94
C TRP A 326 -20.79 11.00 11.65
N LEU A 327 -21.26 9.87 12.17
CA LEU A 327 -20.74 8.55 11.88
C LEU A 327 -21.72 7.74 11.04
N GLN A 328 -21.21 6.73 10.34
CA GLN A 328 -22.00 5.85 9.48
C GLN A 328 -22.92 4.91 10.28
N THR A 329 -22.56 4.59 11.52
CA THR A 329 -23.19 3.55 12.35
C THR A 329 -24.49 4.02 13.00
N PRO A 330 -25.62 3.33 12.76
CA PRO A 330 -26.88 3.60 13.44
C PRO A 330 -26.98 2.94 14.83
N ARG A 331 -27.92 3.42 15.66
CA ARG A 331 -28.38 2.66 16.83
C ARG A 331 -29.30 1.52 16.41
N SER A 332 -29.14 0.36 17.02
CA SER A 332 -29.87 -0.83 16.63
C SER A 332 -31.23 -1.02 17.32
N ASP A 333 -31.47 -0.32 18.41
CA ASP A 333 -32.66 -0.39 19.28
C ASP A 333 -33.52 0.88 19.22
N ASN A 334 -33.03 1.95 18.61
CA ASN A 334 -33.80 3.18 18.43
C ASN A 334 -33.56 3.79 17.03
N GLY A 335 -34.64 3.90 16.27
CA GLY A 335 -34.63 4.42 14.91
C GLY A 335 -34.33 5.91 14.81
N ALA A 336 -34.43 6.69 15.88
CA ALA A 336 -34.17 8.13 15.83
C ALA A 336 -32.68 8.48 16.06
N TYR A 337 -31.84 7.50 16.39
CA TYR A 337 -30.47 7.73 16.86
C TYR A 337 -29.38 7.10 15.99
N VAL A 338 -28.25 7.79 15.93
CA VAL A 338 -27.01 7.35 15.28
C VAL A 338 -25.80 7.69 16.16
N PHE A 339 -24.66 7.05 15.89
CA PHE A 339 -23.42 7.36 16.58
C PHE A 339 -22.80 8.68 16.08
N LEU A 340 -22.11 9.38 16.98
CA LEU A 340 -21.50 10.69 16.73
C LEU A 340 -20.16 10.79 17.47
N VAL A 341 -19.18 11.48 16.88
CA VAL A 341 -17.99 11.98 17.61
C VAL A 341 -18.33 13.32 18.25
N PHE A 342 -18.03 13.49 19.53
CA PHE A 342 -18.28 14.72 20.29
C PHE A 342 -17.08 15.66 20.24
N THR A 343 -17.32 16.94 20.58
CA THR A 343 -16.30 18.00 20.60
C THR A 343 -15.14 17.73 21.56
N TYR A 344 -15.32 16.87 22.55
CA TYR A 344 -14.29 16.44 23.52
C TYR A 344 -13.72 15.03 23.24
N GLY A 345 -14.01 14.47 22.06
CA GLY A 345 -13.29 13.31 21.53
C GLY A 345 -13.82 11.95 21.96
N ILE A 346 -15.07 11.89 22.44
CA ILE A 346 -15.77 10.63 22.70
C ILE A 346 -16.65 10.22 21.53
N ILE A 347 -17.10 8.97 21.54
CA ILE A 347 -18.23 8.52 20.75
C ILE A 347 -19.43 8.23 21.65
N ASN A 348 -20.61 8.69 21.24
CA ASN A 348 -21.87 8.32 21.86
C ASN A 348 -22.95 8.03 20.79
N GLY A 349 -23.92 7.20 21.13
CA GLY A 349 -25.02 6.74 20.28
C GLY A 349 -26.38 7.40 20.56
N GLU A 350 -26.45 8.54 21.25
CA GLU A 350 -27.73 9.13 21.69
C GLU A 350 -28.09 10.42 20.91
N ASN A 351 -27.62 10.54 19.67
CA ASN A 351 -27.75 11.77 18.89
C ASN A 351 -28.86 11.65 17.86
N TYR A 352 -29.77 12.64 17.85
CA TYR A 352 -30.93 12.62 16.98
C TYR A 352 -30.51 12.81 15.52
N VAL A 353 -31.01 11.96 14.64
CA VAL A 353 -30.70 12.05 13.19
C VAL A 353 -31.07 13.40 12.57
N ALA A 354 -31.95 14.16 13.22
CA ALA A 354 -32.43 15.47 12.78
C ALA A 354 -31.58 16.67 13.26
N ASP A 355 -30.53 16.44 14.06
CA ASP A 355 -29.60 17.49 14.49
C ASP A 355 -28.64 17.90 13.37
N TYR A 356 -27.98 19.05 13.48
CA TYR A 356 -27.00 19.52 12.49
C TYR A 356 -25.59 19.31 13.00
N HIS A 357 -24.83 18.44 12.34
CA HIS A 357 -23.43 18.18 12.68
C HIS A 357 -22.56 18.08 11.44
N ALA A 358 -21.24 18.19 11.65
CA ALA A 358 -20.26 18.21 10.60
C ALA A 358 -20.25 16.89 9.80
N VAL A 359 -20.14 17.03 8.48
CA VAL A 359 -20.07 15.92 7.54
C VAL A 359 -18.68 15.85 6.94
N ARG A 360 -17.98 14.74 7.16
CA ARG A 360 -16.68 14.44 6.54
C ARG A 360 -16.82 13.24 5.62
N PRO A 361 -16.86 13.47 4.29
CA PRO A 361 -16.96 12.41 3.30
C PRO A 361 -15.84 11.38 3.41
N VAL A 362 -16.21 10.12 3.26
CA VAL A 362 -15.31 8.98 3.17
C VAL A 362 -15.49 8.29 1.82
N VAL A 363 -14.37 8.00 1.15
CA VAL A 363 -14.36 7.29 -0.14
C VAL A 363 -13.38 6.12 -0.10
N HIS A 364 -13.61 5.14 -0.95
CA HIS A 364 -12.62 4.09 -1.24
C HIS A 364 -12.08 4.32 -2.64
N LEU A 365 -10.76 4.41 -2.76
CA LEU A 365 -10.06 4.46 -4.03
C LEU A 365 -9.76 3.05 -4.53
N LYS A 366 -9.80 2.87 -5.85
CA LYS A 366 -9.36 1.64 -6.51
C LYS A 366 -7.92 1.32 -6.09
N SER A 367 -7.60 0.04 -5.94
CA SER A 367 -6.24 -0.41 -5.64
C SER A 367 -5.23 -0.01 -6.72
N SER A 368 -5.70 0.21 -7.96
CA SER A 368 -4.90 0.61 -9.12
C SER A 368 -4.55 2.11 -9.17
N VAL A 369 -5.04 2.94 -8.26
CA VAL A 369 -4.75 4.39 -8.27
C VAL A 369 -3.26 4.62 -8.07
N GLY A 370 -2.63 5.29 -9.04
CA GLY A 370 -1.20 5.59 -9.04
C GLY A 370 -0.83 6.66 -8.03
N ILE A 371 0.40 6.60 -7.53
CA ILE A 371 1.05 7.66 -6.77
C ILE A 371 2.16 8.29 -7.64
N THR A 372 2.17 9.62 -7.72
CA THR A 372 3.14 10.38 -8.52
C THR A 372 4.13 11.16 -7.65
N GLY A 373 3.86 11.29 -6.35
CA GLY A 373 4.78 11.96 -5.43
C GLY A 373 4.26 12.08 -3.99
N GLY A 374 5.00 12.83 -3.17
CA GLY A 374 4.70 13.06 -1.76
C GLY A 374 5.20 11.96 -0.83
N ASP A 375 5.32 12.28 0.45
CA ASP A 375 5.74 11.34 1.50
C ASP A 375 4.65 11.08 2.55
N GLY A 376 3.52 11.77 2.42
CA GLY A 376 2.36 11.66 3.30
C GLY A 376 2.39 12.62 4.48
N THR A 377 3.40 13.47 4.62
CA THR A 377 3.41 14.54 5.63
C THR A 377 2.46 15.67 5.25
N SER A 378 2.05 16.50 6.21
CA SER A 378 1.22 17.69 5.93
C SER A 378 1.89 18.67 4.96
N ALA A 379 3.22 18.77 5.00
CA ALA A 379 4.01 19.61 4.10
C ALA A 379 4.20 19.00 2.70
N LYS A 380 4.16 17.66 2.58
CA LYS A 380 4.28 16.93 1.31
C LYS A 380 3.25 15.79 1.24
N PRO A 381 1.95 16.12 1.11
CA PRO A 381 0.90 15.12 0.95
C PRO A 381 1.19 14.20 -0.24
N TYR A 382 0.73 12.95 -0.17
CA TYR A 382 0.77 12.07 -1.34
C TYR A 382 0.00 12.69 -2.51
N ILE A 383 0.56 12.56 -3.72
CA ILE A 383 -0.06 13.02 -4.96
C ILE A 383 -0.46 11.79 -5.74
N ILE A 384 -1.73 11.70 -6.11
CA ILE A 384 -2.31 10.55 -6.83
C ILE A 384 -2.81 10.94 -8.22
N GLY A 385 -2.69 10.02 -9.17
CA GLY A 385 -2.98 10.22 -10.59
C GLY A 385 -3.59 8.98 -11.21
#